data_AF-A0A0Q3SQT6-F1
#
_entry.id   AF-A0A0Q3SQT6-F1
#
_cell.length_a   1.000
_cell.length_b   1.000
_cell.length_c   1.000
_cell.angle_alpha   90.00
_cell.angle_beta   90.00
_cell.angle_gamma   90.00
#
_symmetry.space_group_name_H-M   'P 1'
#
loop_
_entity.id
_entity.type
_entity.pdbx_description
1 polymer ?
#
loop_
_entity_poly.entity_id
_entity_poly.type
_entity_poly.pdbx_seq_one_letter_code
_entity_poly.pdbx_strand_id
1 'polypeptide(L)'
;MDSVTSAAHVLKPQTENKIHTNSPSEAQKSFASVLKESIDKVNELQVQSDKATEKLVNGENIDLHQVMIASQKASVAMSATLEIRNKVIEAYQETMRMQV
;
A
#
# COMPACT_ATOMS: atom_id res chain seq x y z
N MET A 1 -60.56 23.71 23.69
CA MET A 1 -59.46 24.50 24.27
C MET A 1 -59.08 23.77 25.55
N ASP A 2 -57.94 23.09 25.69
CA ASP A 2 -56.75 23.09 24.86
C ASP A 2 -56.05 21.72 24.84
N SER A 3 -55.76 21.30 23.62
CA SER A 3 -54.83 20.26 23.25
C SER A 3 -53.40 20.81 23.30
N VAL A 4 -52.60 20.49 24.32
CA VAL A 4 -51.13 20.43 24.24
C VAL A 4 -50.55 19.99 25.58
N THR A 5 -49.80 18.89 25.59
CA THR A 5 -48.46 18.71 26.20
C THR A 5 -48.17 17.22 26.12
N SER A 6 -47.67 16.71 25.00
CA SER A 6 -46.32 16.87 24.43
C SER A 6 -45.61 15.54 24.60
N ALA A 7 -45.37 14.90 23.47
CA ALA A 7 -44.53 13.74 23.34
C ALA A 7 -43.12 14.04 23.85
N ALA A 8 -42.75 13.44 24.99
CA ALA A 8 -41.34 13.27 25.34
C ALA A 8 -40.86 11.92 24.77
N HIS A 9 -40.84 11.89 23.44
CA HIS A 9 -39.86 11.11 22.70
C HIS A 9 -38.48 11.67 23.04
N VAL A 10 -37.66 10.97 23.81
CA VAL A 10 -36.21 11.19 23.76
C VAL A 10 -35.50 9.85 23.76
N LEU A 11 -34.85 9.64 22.63
CA LEU A 11 -34.07 8.50 22.21
C LEU A 11 -33.04 8.10 23.27
N LYS A 12 -32.88 6.79 23.46
CA LYS A 12 -31.60 6.24 23.89
C LYS A 12 -30.63 6.46 22.71
N PRO A 13 -29.51 7.18 22.87
CA PRO A 13 -28.51 7.23 21.82
C PRO A 13 -27.89 5.84 21.70
N GLN A 14 -28.29 5.11 20.67
CA GLN A 14 -27.53 3.98 20.17
C GLN A 14 -26.28 4.51 19.44
N THR A 15 -25.20 3.76 19.59
CA THR A 15 -23.99 3.76 18.75
C THR A 15 -22.92 4.78 19.14
N GLU A 16 -22.14 4.47 20.18
CA GLU A 16 -20.71 4.80 20.15
C GLU A 16 -20.06 4.04 18.99
N ASN A 17 -20.15 4.59 17.79
CA ASN A 17 -19.23 4.23 16.72
C ASN A 17 -17.87 4.82 17.12
N LYS A 18 -17.05 4.03 17.81
CA LYS A 18 -15.65 4.36 18.03
C LYS A 18 -14.98 4.42 16.67
N ILE A 19 -14.94 5.62 16.10
CA ILE A 19 -14.08 5.90 14.96
C ILE A 19 -12.67 5.59 15.45
N HIS A 20 -12.11 4.50 14.94
CA HIS A 20 -10.70 4.18 15.11
C HIS A 20 -9.91 5.28 14.39
N THR A 21 -9.67 6.39 15.08
CA THR A 21 -8.72 7.39 14.64
C THR A 21 -7.34 6.78 14.85
N ASN A 22 -6.85 6.03 13.87
CA ASN A 22 -5.47 5.58 13.86
C ASN A 22 -4.60 6.81 14.12
N SER A 23 -3.80 6.76 15.19
CA SER A 23 -2.88 7.85 15.49
C SER A 23 -1.98 8.09 14.27
N PRO A 24 -1.52 9.33 14.00
CA PRO A 24 -0.54 9.59 12.95
C PRO A 24 0.66 8.63 13.00
N SER A 25 1.08 8.23 14.21
CA SER A 25 2.15 7.23 14.42
C SER A 25 1.75 5.81 13.97
N GLU A 26 0.51 5.39 14.18
CA GLU A 26 0.01 4.08 13.76
C GLU A 26 -0.16 4.02 12.24
N ALA A 27 -0.67 5.09 11.64
CA ALA A 27 -0.77 5.22 10.18
C ALA A 27 0.63 5.16 9.52
N GLN A 28 1.63 5.82 10.13
CA GLN A 28 3.00 5.81 9.63
C GLN A 28 3.66 4.42 9.75
N LYS A 29 3.42 3.69 10.84
CA LYS A 29 3.87 2.29 10.98
C LYS A 29 3.21 1.37 9.97
N SER A 30 1.90 1.51 9.74
CA SER A 30 1.17 0.73 8.75
C SER A 30 1.69 1.00 7.34
N PHE A 31 1.91 2.27 6.99
CA PHE A 31 2.49 2.64 5.70
C PHE A 31 3.90 2.07 5.52
N ALA A 32 4.77 2.18 6.53
CA ALA A 32 6.11 1.63 6.48
C ALA A 32 6.11 0.10 6.30
N SER A 33 5.17 -0.61 6.92
CA SER A 33 4.98 -2.05 6.74
C SER A 33 4.57 -2.40 5.30
N VAL A 34 3.56 -1.70 4.76
CA VAL A 34 3.08 -1.93 3.38
C VAL A 34 4.17 -1.58 2.36
N LEU A 35 4.92 -0.50 2.58
CA LEU A 35 6.03 -0.11 1.72
C LEU A 35 7.14 -1.18 1.76
N LYS A 36 7.49 -1.69 2.94
CA LYS A 36 8.45 -2.77 3.09
C LYS A 36 7.99 -4.02 2.33
N GLU A 37 6.75 -4.45 2.52
CA GLU A 37 6.19 -5.61 1.83
C GLU A 37 6.17 -5.41 0.31
N SER A 38 5.89 -4.20 -0.16
CA SER A 38 5.92 -3.86 -1.59
C SER A 38 7.33 -3.95 -2.17
N ILE A 39 8.35 -3.48 -1.45
CA ILE A 39 9.76 -3.60 -1.86
C ILE A 39 10.19 -5.07 -1.89
N ASP A 40 9.83 -5.83 -0.85
CA ASP A 40 10.12 -7.26 -0.76
C ASP A 40 9.43 -8.00 -1.95
N LYS A 41 8.23 -7.57 -2.36
CA LYS A 41 7.52 -8.11 -3.52
C LYS A 41 8.20 -7.80 -4.84
N VAL A 42 8.75 -6.60 -5.01
CA VAL A 42 9.50 -6.22 -6.22
C VAL A 42 10.76 -7.08 -6.35
N ASN A 43 11.47 -7.31 -5.24
CA ASN A 43 12.61 -8.23 -5.20
C ASN A 43 12.20 -9.66 -5.58
N GLU A 44 11.05 -10.14 -5.08
CA GLU A 44 10.52 -11.45 -5.47
C GLU A 44 10.28 -11.54 -6.98
N LEU A 45 9.67 -10.52 -7.58
CA LEU A 45 9.44 -10.47 -9.03
C LEU A 45 10.74 -10.48 -9.83
N GLN A 46 11.77 -9.78 -9.37
CA GLN A 46 13.10 -9.80 -9.99
C GLN A 46 13.71 -11.21 -9.95
N VAL A 47 13.73 -11.84 -8.78
CA VAL A 47 14.25 -13.21 -8.61
C VAL A 47 13.46 -14.22 -9.47
N GLN A 48 12.14 -14.05 -9.59
CA GLN A 48 11.32 -14.89 -10.46
C GLN A 48 11.69 -14.70 -11.95
N SER A 49 11.90 -13.46 -12.40
CA SER A 49 12.37 -13.16 -13.76
C SER A 49 13.72 -13.80 -14.04
N ASP A 50 14.67 -13.70 -13.10
CA ASP A 50 16.01 -14.25 -13.25
C ASP A 50 15.97 -15.78 -13.33
N LYS A 51 15.21 -16.42 -12.44
CA LYS A 51 14.98 -17.89 -12.48
C LYS A 51 14.31 -18.33 -13.77
N ALA A 52 13.31 -17.60 -14.26
CA ALA A 52 12.64 -17.93 -15.51
C ALA A 52 13.61 -17.86 -16.70
N THR A 53 14.49 -16.86 -16.69
CA THR A 53 15.55 -16.69 -17.69
C THR A 53 16.56 -17.83 -17.63
N GLU A 54 17.03 -18.19 -16.44
CA GLU A 54 17.96 -19.30 -16.22
C GLU A 54 17.39 -20.63 -16.74
N LYS A 55 16.14 -20.93 -16.39
CA LYS A 55 15.44 -22.14 -16.86
C LYS A 55 15.36 -22.20 -18.39
N LEU A 56 15.07 -21.08 -19.03
CA LEU A 56 14.99 -21.01 -20.49
C LEU A 56 16.35 -21.25 -21.15
N VAL A 57 17.41 -20.63 -20.61
CA VAL A 57 18.78 -20.80 -21.12
C VAL A 57 19.28 -22.25 -20.91
N ASN A 58 18.85 -22.89 -19.82
CA ASN A 58 19.15 -24.29 -19.54
C ASN A 58 18.32 -25.29 -20.37
N GLY A 59 17.38 -24.81 -21.18
CA GLY A 59 16.50 -25.66 -21.99
C GLY A 59 15.47 -26.44 -21.17
N GLU A 60 15.15 -25.99 -19.95
CA GLU A 60 14.05 -26.55 -19.16
C GLU A 60 12.70 -26.28 -19.83
N ASN A 61 11.65 -26.97 -19.35
CA ASN A 61 10.29 -26.83 -19.87
C ASN A 61 9.65 -25.50 -19.40
N ILE A 62 10.08 -24.39 -20.00
CA ILE A 62 9.51 -23.06 -19.83
C ILE A 62 9.38 -22.36 -21.18
N ASP A 63 8.24 -21.72 -21.42
CA ASP A 63 8.05 -20.99 -22.66
C ASP A 63 8.69 -19.59 -22.60
N LEU A 64 9.24 -19.16 -23.74
CA LEU A 64 9.79 -17.81 -23.89
C LEU A 64 8.82 -16.69 -23.46
N HIS A 65 7.53 -16.84 -23.74
CA HIS A 65 6.54 -15.82 -23.38
C HIS A 65 6.37 -15.67 -21.87
N GLN A 66 6.54 -16.74 -21.09
CA GLN A 66 6.47 -16.68 -19.62
C GLN A 66 7.67 -15.91 -19.06
N VAL A 67 8.86 -16.12 -19.62
CA VAL A 67 10.07 -15.35 -19.27
C VAL A 67 9.89 -13.87 -19.59
N MET A 68 9.37 -13.56 -20.78
CA MET A 68 9.11 -12.16 -21.17
C MET A 68 8.10 -11.48 -20.23
N ILE A 69 7.02 -12.17 -19.87
CA ILE A 69 6.03 -11.65 -18.92
C ILE A 69 6.65 -11.42 -17.54
N ALA A 70 7.45 -12.38 -17.04
CA ALA A 70 8.12 -12.25 -15.75
C ALA A 70 9.08 -11.04 -15.73
N SER A 71 9.87 -10.88 -16.79
CA SER A 71 10.79 -9.75 -16.95
C SER A 71 10.06 -8.40 -17.04
N GLN A 72 8.96 -8.33 -17.79
CA GLN A 72 8.15 -7.11 -17.88
C GLN A 72 7.53 -6.75 -16.54
N LYS A 73 7.00 -7.74 -15.79
CA LYS A 73 6.46 -7.51 -14.43
C LYS A 73 7.51 -6.94 -13.49
N ALA A 74 8.71 -7.53 -13.47
CA ALA A 74 9.82 -7.04 -12.65
C ALA A 74 10.21 -5.60 -13.03
N SER A 75 10.34 -5.31 -14.31
CA SER A 75 10.73 -3.98 -14.82
C SER A 75 9.71 -2.89 -14.47
N VAL A 76 8.42 -3.14 -14.69
CA VAL A 76 7.35 -2.18 -14.35
C VAL A 76 7.28 -1.97 -12.84
N ALA A 77 7.35 -3.04 -12.04
CA ALA A 77 7.32 -2.96 -10.59
C ALA A 77 8.52 -2.17 -10.02
N MET A 78 9.72 -2.39 -10.58
CA MET A 78 10.92 -1.66 -10.20
C MET A 78 10.80 -0.17 -10.55
N SER A 79 10.30 0.15 -11.73
CA SER A 79 10.08 1.54 -12.16
C SER A 79 9.11 2.27 -11.23
N ALA A 80 8.00 1.64 -10.88
CA ALA A 80 7.04 2.18 -9.91
C ALA A 80 7.68 2.37 -8.52
N THR A 81 8.55 1.44 -8.10
CA THR A 81 9.27 1.53 -6.81
C THR A 81 10.23 2.71 -6.77
N LEU A 82 10.93 3.01 -7.87
CA LEU A 82 11.81 4.17 -7.97
C LEU A 82 11.04 5.48 -7.83
N GLU A 83 9.87 5.58 -8.47
CA GLU A 83 9.00 6.75 -8.32
C GLU A 83 8.53 6.93 -6.88
N ILE A 84 8.08 5.85 -6.23
CA ILE A 84 7.64 5.89 -4.83
C ILE A 84 8.81 6.29 -3.92
N ARG A 85 10.00 5.72 -4.12
CA ARG A 85 11.21 6.06 -3.34
C ARG A 85 11.49 7.56 -3.42
N ASN A 86 11.45 8.14 -4.62
CA ASN A 86 11.69 9.56 -4.83
C ASN A 86 10.65 10.40 -4.07
N LYS A 87 9.36 10.06 -4.18
CA LYS A 87 8.27 10.77 -3.50
C LYS A 87 8.34 10.68 -1.97
N VAL A 88 8.76 9.54 -1.43
CA VAL A 88 8.94 9.38 0.03
C VAL A 88 10.09 10.25 0.54
N ILE A 89 11.20 10.34 -0.21
CA ILE A 89 12.32 11.22 0.14
C ILE A 89 11.89 12.70 0.08
N GLU A 90 11.15 13.10 -0.97
CA GLU A 90 10.59 14.45 -1.09
C GLU A 90 9.67 14.79 0.10
N ALA A 91 8.75 13.90 0.45
CA ALA A 91 7.81 14.11 1.56
C ALA A 91 8.53 14.26 2.93
N TYR A 92 9.60 13.51 3.14
CA TYR A 92 10.44 13.65 4.34
C TYR A 92 11.16 15.01 4.37
N GLN A 93 11.73 15.44 3.24
CA GLN A 93 12.40 16.74 3.13
C GLN A 93 11.42 17.90 3.35
N GLU A 94 10.21 17.82 2.80
CA GLU A 94 9.17 18.85 2.97
C GLU A 94 8.72 18.98 4.43
N THR A 95 8.53 17.86 5.13
CA THR A 95 8.19 17.86 6.56
C THR A 95 9.24 18.58 7.41
N MET A 96 10.53 18.41 7.08
CA MET A 96 11.62 19.13 7.77
C MET A 96 11.64 20.63 7.48
N ARG A 97 11.24 21.04 6.26
CA ARG A 97 11.16 22.46 5.88
C ARG A 97 10.02 23.20 6.55
N MET A 98 8.93 22.52 6.91
CA MET A 98 7.80 23.12 7.63
C MET A 98 8.08 23.35 9.13
N GLN A 99 9.08 22.68 9.71
CA GLN A 99 9.35 22.72 11.15
C GLN A 99 10.42 23.73 11.57
N VAL A 100 11.03 24.45 10.62
CA VAL A 100 12.01 25.52 10.87
C VAL A 100 11.37 26.91 10.84
#